data_AF-A0A6G4QZL0-F1
#
_entry.id   AF-A0A6G4QZL0-F1
#
_cell.length_a   1.000
_cell.length_b   1.000
_cell.length_c   1.000
_cell.angle_alpha   90.00
_cell.angle_beta   90.00
_cell.angle_gamma   90.00
#
_symmetry.space_group_name_H-M   'P 1'
#
loop_
_entity.id
_entity.type
_entity.pdbx_description
1 polymer ?
#
loop_
_entity_poly.entity_id
_entity_poly.type
_entity_poly.pdbx_seq_one_letter_code
_entity_poly.pdbx_strand_id
1 'polypeptide(L)'
;MKAAVSLALLALAALPGCASTPASPGPAAVTGTVVWRERIMLPPNTKTIVRLQDVSLADAPAKVLAEDVIDGTRAPPVAFKLAYDPAQIRPNHRYSVSARVEVDGQLRFINDTHIAVINDGPTKDVEVLVKGVGR
;
A
#
# COMPACT_ATOMS: atom_id res chain seq x y z
N MET A 1 63.52 46.45 31.78
CA MET A 1 62.83 46.25 33.08
C MET A 1 61.57 45.45 32.80
N LYS A 2 61.38 44.34 33.56
CA LYS A 2 60.15 43.63 33.96
C LYS A 2 58.89 43.83 33.08
N ALA A 3 58.15 42.80 32.66
CA ALA A 3 57.62 41.73 33.50
C ALA A 3 57.15 40.52 32.67
N ALA A 4 57.08 39.39 33.37
CA ALA A 4 56.59 38.07 32.95
C ALA A 4 55.04 37.99 32.95
N VAL A 5 54.54 36.74 32.83
CA VAL A 5 53.18 36.23 33.14
C VAL A 5 52.22 36.23 31.94
N SER A 6 51.42 35.22 31.62
CA SER A 6 51.35 33.78 31.90
C SER A 6 50.32 33.19 30.93
N LEU A 7 50.58 31.97 30.49
CA LEU A 7 49.67 30.86 30.19
C LEU A 7 48.14 31.11 30.24
N ALA A 8 47.43 30.89 29.11
CA ALA A 8 46.11 30.24 29.09
C ALA A 8 45.70 29.82 27.66
N LEU A 9 45.64 28.51 27.42
CA LEU A 9 44.90 27.91 26.31
C LEU A 9 43.41 28.28 26.44
N LEU A 10 42.75 28.67 25.35
CA LEU A 10 41.29 28.56 25.25
C LEU A 10 40.90 27.88 23.94
N ALA A 11 40.30 26.71 24.09
CA ALA A 11 40.01 25.75 23.04
C ALA A 11 38.71 26.05 22.29
N LEU A 12 38.74 25.63 21.04
CA LEU A 12 37.70 25.42 20.03
C LEU A 12 36.30 25.04 20.58
N ALA A 13 35.27 25.82 20.24
CA ALA A 13 33.86 25.43 20.39
C ALA A 13 33.24 25.18 19.01
N ALA A 14 33.38 23.96 18.49
CA ALA A 14 32.61 23.49 17.34
C ALA A 14 31.28 22.91 17.85
N LEU A 15 30.17 23.55 17.50
CA LEU A 15 28.82 23.05 17.77
C LEU A 15 28.56 21.81 16.89
N PRO A 16 28.33 20.61 17.45
CA PRO A 16 27.85 19.48 16.66
C PRO A 16 26.37 19.73 16.31
N GLY A 17 26.13 20.20 15.09
CA GLY A 17 24.78 20.20 14.52
C GLY A 17 24.35 18.76 14.28
N CYS A 18 23.42 18.26 15.09
CA CYS A 18 22.74 16.99 14.83
C CYS A 18 21.92 17.14 13.54
N ALA A 19 22.52 16.78 12.40
CA ALA A 19 21.77 16.52 11.17
C ALA A 19 20.96 15.24 11.38
N SER A 20 19.70 15.40 11.81
CA SER A 20 18.74 14.29 11.80
C SER A 20 18.41 13.97 10.35
N THR A 21 19.14 13.02 9.75
CA THR A 21 18.77 12.44 8.46
C THR A 21 17.37 11.84 8.61
N PRO A 22 16.33 12.31 7.89
CA PRO A 22 15.04 11.64 7.93
C PRO A 22 15.25 10.22 7.42
N ALA A 23 14.97 9.23 8.27
CA ALA A 23 14.94 7.84 7.87
C ALA A 23 13.94 7.72 6.72
N SER A 24 14.42 7.25 5.55
CA SER A 24 13.54 6.99 4.41
C SER A 24 12.43 6.06 4.89
N PRO A 25 11.14 6.43 4.80
CA PRO A 25 10.07 5.55 5.20
C PRO A 25 10.24 4.23 4.47
N GLY A 26 10.37 3.13 5.21
CA GLY A 26 10.39 1.81 4.61
C GLY A 26 9.11 1.56 3.80
N PRO A 27 9.08 0.53 2.93
CA PRO A 27 7.92 0.25 2.08
C PRO A 27 6.66 0.11 2.94
N ALA A 28 5.65 0.93 2.67
CA ALA A 28 4.34 0.83 3.29
C ALA A 28 3.48 -0.20 2.54
N ALA A 29 2.42 -0.71 3.18
CA ALA A 29 1.56 -1.68 2.54
C ALA A 29 0.09 -1.51 2.93
N VAL A 30 -0.78 -1.88 2.00
CA VAL A 30 -2.19 -2.17 2.28
C VAL A 30 -2.37 -3.68 2.38
N THR A 31 -2.90 -4.17 3.50
CA THR A 31 -3.12 -5.61 3.74
C THR A 31 -4.58 -5.91 4.05
N GLY A 32 -5.03 -7.09 3.65
CA GLY A 32 -6.43 -7.45 3.84
C GLY A 32 -6.76 -8.82 3.27
N THR A 33 -8.05 -9.06 3.08
CA THR A 33 -8.58 -10.31 2.55
C THR A 33 -9.62 -10.07 1.46
N VAL A 34 -9.62 -10.92 0.43
CA VAL A 34 -10.70 -11.03 -0.54
C VAL A 34 -11.66 -12.12 -0.07
N VAL A 35 -12.96 -11.79 -0.05
CA VAL A 35 -14.03 -12.69 0.39
C VAL A 35 -15.16 -12.71 -0.64
N TRP A 36 -15.86 -13.84 -0.72
CA TRP A 36 -17.10 -13.99 -1.49
C TRP A 36 -18.11 -14.81 -0.68
N ARG A 37 -19.39 -14.69 -1.00
CA ARG A 37 -20.49 -15.28 -0.19
C ARG A 37 -20.89 -16.66 -0.67
N GLU A 38 -20.65 -16.94 -1.93
CA GLU A 38 -20.97 -18.19 -2.60
C GLU A 38 -20.16 -19.32 -1.99
N ARG A 39 -20.85 -20.36 -1.48
CA ARG A 39 -20.21 -21.54 -0.90
C ARG A 39 -19.79 -22.50 -2.00
N ILE A 40 -18.85 -22.07 -2.84
CA ILE A 40 -18.29 -22.85 -3.94
C ILE A 40 -16.77 -22.98 -3.78
N MET A 41 -16.23 -24.13 -4.20
CA MET A 41 -14.79 -24.27 -4.44
C MET A 41 -14.49 -23.84 -5.86
N LEU A 42 -13.52 -22.94 -6.01
CA LEU A 42 -13.03 -22.53 -7.32
C LEU A 42 -12.01 -23.54 -7.88
N PRO A 43 -11.94 -23.69 -9.21
CA PRO A 43 -10.92 -24.50 -9.87
C PRO A 43 -9.48 -24.10 -9.49
N PRO A 44 -8.48 -25.01 -9.61
CA PRO A 44 -7.11 -24.73 -9.19
C PRO A 44 -6.36 -23.71 -10.06
N ASN A 45 -6.82 -23.46 -11.28
CA ASN A 45 -6.30 -22.46 -12.23
C ASN A 45 -6.90 -21.06 -12.01
N THR A 46 -7.45 -20.81 -10.82
CA THR A 46 -8.04 -19.52 -10.44
C THR A 46 -6.95 -18.53 -10.01
N LYS A 47 -7.05 -17.30 -10.51
CA LYS A 47 -6.20 -16.16 -10.13
C LYS A 47 -7.05 -15.11 -9.42
N THR A 48 -6.62 -14.67 -8.24
CA THR A 48 -7.15 -13.46 -7.60
C THR A 48 -6.19 -12.32 -7.85
N ILE A 49 -6.67 -11.24 -8.45
CA ILE A 49 -5.87 -10.06 -8.78
C ILE A 49 -6.39 -8.92 -7.94
N VAL A 50 -5.54 -8.38 -7.07
CA VAL A 50 -5.85 -7.24 -6.21
C VAL A 50 -4.98 -6.06 -6.63
N ARG A 51 -5.56 -4.86 -6.70
CA ARG A 51 -4.85 -3.64 -7.11
C ARG A 51 -5.08 -2.51 -6.13
N LEU A 52 -4.00 -1.79 -5.82
CA LEU A 52 -4.05 -0.48 -5.20
C LEU A 52 -4.01 0.56 -6.30
N GLN A 53 -4.97 1.48 -6.31
CA GLN A 53 -5.14 2.44 -7.39
C GLN A 53 -5.35 3.86 -6.86
N ASP A 54 -4.79 4.84 -7.56
CA ASP A 54 -5.17 6.25 -7.44
C ASP A 54 -6.38 6.50 -8.34
N VAL A 55 -7.50 6.86 -7.71
CA VAL A 55 -8.81 7.11 -8.33
C VAL A 55 -9.23 8.58 -8.20
N SER A 56 -8.26 9.47 -8.06
CA SER A 56 -8.51 10.90 -7.88
C SER A 56 -9.15 11.54 -9.10
N LEU A 57 -8.78 11.09 -10.30
CA LEU A 57 -9.31 11.58 -11.56
C LEU A 57 -10.53 10.73 -11.97
N ALA A 58 -11.69 11.37 -12.10
CA ALA A 58 -12.93 10.67 -12.45
C ALA A 58 -12.98 10.23 -13.93
N ASP A 59 -12.40 11.03 -14.82
CA ASP A 59 -12.51 10.86 -16.28
C ASP A 59 -11.25 10.24 -16.91
N ALA A 60 -10.37 9.65 -16.10
CA ALA A 60 -9.14 9.03 -16.56
C ALA A 60 -9.02 7.60 -16.03
N PRO A 61 -8.31 6.70 -16.74
CA PRO A 61 -7.97 5.39 -16.22
C PRO A 61 -7.24 5.53 -14.88
N ALA A 62 -7.69 4.78 -13.87
CA ALA A 62 -7.08 4.79 -12.55
C ALA A 62 -5.62 4.31 -12.63
N LYS A 63 -4.71 5.06 -11.99
CA LYS A 63 -3.29 4.71 -11.97
C LYS A 63 -3.06 3.59 -10.95
N VAL A 64 -2.54 2.45 -11.40
CA VAL A 64 -2.16 1.34 -10.52
C VAL A 64 -0.84 1.66 -9.83
N LEU A 65 -0.82 1.58 -8.49
CA LEU A 65 0.37 1.80 -7.67
C LEU A 65 1.01 0.47 -7.24
N ALA A 66 0.18 -0.55 -7.00
CA ALA A 66 0.62 -1.89 -6.65
C ALA A 66 -0.41 -2.92 -7.15
N GLU A 67 0.08 -4.12 -7.45
CA GLU A 67 -0.74 -5.28 -7.83
C GLU A 67 -0.22 -6.52 -7.09
N ASP A 68 -1.15 -7.34 -6.62
CA ASP A 68 -0.88 -8.66 -6.05
C ASP A 68 -1.70 -9.70 -6.82
N VAL A 69 -1.02 -10.74 -7.32
CA VAL A 69 -1.62 -11.82 -8.11
C VAL A 69 -1.45 -13.12 -7.35
N ILE A 70 -2.56 -13.65 -6.86
CA ILE A 70 -2.60 -14.85 -6.04
C ILE A 70 -3.13 -16.02 -6.86
N ASP A 71 -2.23 -16.92 -7.24
CA ASP A 71 -2.53 -18.15 -7.95
C ASP A 71 -3.14 -19.22 -7.04
N GLY A 72 -3.92 -20.14 -7.63
CA GLY A 72 -4.43 -21.29 -6.91
C GLY A 72 -5.51 -20.96 -5.89
N THR A 73 -6.20 -19.83 -6.04
CA THR A 73 -7.28 -19.41 -5.14
C THR A 73 -8.44 -20.41 -5.22
N ARG A 74 -8.76 -21.12 -4.13
CA ARG A 74 -9.86 -22.10 -4.12
C ARG A 74 -11.05 -21.72 -3.24
N ALA A 75 -10.79 -21.00 -2.15
CA ALA A 75 -11.79 -20.67 -1.13
C ALA A 75 -11.43 -19.32 -0.47
N PRO A 76 -12.41 -18.59 0.08
CA PRO A 76 -12.16 -17.41 0.88
C PRO A 76 -11.88 -17.81 2.35
N PRO A 77 -11.23 -16.94 3.14
CA PRO A 77 -10.65 -15.65 2.75
C PRO A 77 -9.30 -15.83 2.02
N VAL A 78 -9.00 -14.92 1.09
CA VAL A 78 -7.71 -14.89 0.37
C VAL A 78 -6.92 -13.67 0.82
N ALA A 79 -5.82 -13.87 1.53
CA ALA A 79 -4.99 -12.76 2.00
C ALA A 79 -4.23 -12.08 0.85
N PHE A 80 -4.11 -10.76 0.91
CA PHE A 80 -3.31 -9.97 -0.03
C PHE A 80 -2.38 -8.98 0.69
N LYS A 81 -1.31 -8.57 0.01
CA LYS A 81 -0.43 -7.49 0.46
C LYS A 81 0.03 -6.62 -0.71
N LEU A 82 -0.40 -5.36 -0.69
CA LEU A 82 -0.06 -4.36 -1.70
C LEU A 82 1.01 -3.42 -1.14
N ALA A 83 2.29 -3.72 -1.39
CA ALA A 83 3.40 -2.84 -1.02
C ALA A 83 3.47 -1.65 -1.99
N TYR A 84 3.63 -0.43 -1.46
CA TYR A 84 3.70 0.81 -2.24
C TYR A 84 4.77 1.75 -1.69
N ASP A 85 5.20 2.69 -2.53
CA ASP A 85 6.10 3.78 -2.16
C ASP A 85 5.30 4.94 -1.55
N PRO A 86 5.49 5.30 -0.26
CA PRO A 86 4.81 6.42 0.37
C PRO A 86 5.02 7.75 -0.34
N ALA A 87 6.13 7.95 -1.06
CA ALA A 87 6.39 9.18 -1.81
C ALA A 87 5.43 9.38 -3.00
N GLN A 88 4.74 8.32 -3.43
CA GLN A 88 3.72 8.40 -4.47
C GLN A 88 2.37 8.88 -3.93
N ILE A 89 2.18 8.88 -2.60
CA ILE A 89 0.93 9.26 -1.96
C ILE A 89 0.86 10.77 -1.77
N ARG A 90 -0.12 11.38 -2.43
CA ARG A 90 -0.48 12.79 -2.30
C ARG A 90 -1.64 12.96 -1.31
N PRO A 91 -1.61 13.97 -0.41
CA PRO A 91 -2.67 14.20 0.58
C PRO A 91 -4.07 14.47 -0.01
N ASN A 92 -4.17 15.15 -1.14
CA ASN A 92 -5.46 15.53 -1.76
C ASN A 92 -5.95 14.52 -2.82
N HIS A 93 -5.39 13.31 -2.81
CA HIS A 93 -5.74 12.23 -3.73
C HIS A 93 -6.54 11.14 -3.01
N ARG A 94 -7.34 10.39 -3.77
CA ARG A 94 -8.15 9.27 -3.28
C ARG A 94 -7.55 7.96 -3.78
N TYR A 95 -7.43 6.99 -2.89
CA TYR A 95 -6.91 5.66 -3.21
C TYR A 95 -7.92 4.59 -2.88
N SER A 96 -7.97 3.57 -3.73
CA SER A 96 -8.88 2.45 -3.57
C SER A 96 -8.19 1.11 -3.79
N VAL A 97 -8.72 0.08 -3.13
CA VAL A 97 -8.43 -1.31 -3.47
C VAL A 97 -9.55 -1.85 -4.38
N SER A 98 -9.16 -2.55 -5.44
CA SER A 98 -10.07 -3.38 -6.23
C SER A 98 -9.56 -4.83 -6.27
N ALA A 99 -10.48 -5.78 -6.39
CA ALA A 99 -10.18 -7.18 -6.57
C ALA A 99 -11.07 -7.81 -7.65
N ARG A 100 -10.47 -8.71 -8.42
CA ARG A 100 -11.18 -9.61 -9.31
C ARG A 100 -10.62 -11.01 -9.22
N VAL A 101 -11.48 -11.98 -9.54
CA VAL A 101 -11.12 -13.38 -9.56
C VAL A 101 -11.40 -13.92 -10.96
N GLU A 102 -10.39 -14.50 -11.57
CA GLU A 102 -10.41 -15.04 -12.91
C GLU A 102 -10.19 -16.56 -12.89
N VAL A 103 -10.89 -17.28 -13.76
CA VAL A 103 -10.69 -18.72 -13.99
C VAL A 103 -10.43 -18.89 -15.47
N ASP A 104 -9.28 -19.45 -15.85
CA ASP A 104 -8.87 -19.54 -17.27
C ASP A 104 -8.89 -18.18 -18.00
N GLY A 105 -8.54 -17.10 -17.28
CA GLY A 105 -8.55 -15.73 -17.80
C GLY A 105 -9.95 -15.13 -18.00
N GLN A 106 -11.02 -15.85 -17.63
CA GLN A 106 -12.39 -15.34 -17.66
C GLN A 106 -12.76 -14.75 -16.30
N LEU A 107 -13.31 -13.54 -16.29
CA LEU A 107 -13.80 -12.90 -15.07
C LEU A 107 -14.92 -13.72 -14.44
N ARG A 108 -14.79 -14.06 -13.15
CA ARG A 108 -15.79 -14.81 -12.39
C ARG A 108 -16.31 -14.05 -11.19
N PHE A 109 -15.46 -13.29 -10.51
CA PHE A 109 -15.86 -12.43 -9.41
C PHE A 109 -15.21 -11.06 -9.52
N ILE A 110 -15.90 -10.02 -9.04
CA ILE A 110 -15.37 -8.66 -8.98
C ILE A 110 -16.00 -7.89 -7.81
N ASN A 111 -15.28 -6.95 -7.19
CA ASN A 111 -15.91 -6.01 -6.27
C ASN A 111 -16.63 -4.91 -7.05
N ASP A 112 -17.85 -4.58 -6.65
CA ASP A 112 -18.67 -3.52 -7.26
C ASP A 112 -18.80 -2.29 -6.36
N THR A 113 -18.20 -2.32 -5.18
CA THR A 113 -18.17 -1.21 -4.23
C THR A 113 -16.79 -0.57 -4.17
N HIS A 114 -16.75 0.75 -4.03
CA HIS A 114 -15.53 1.49 -3.77
C HIS A 114 -14.99 1.17 -2.36
N ILE A 115 -13.72 0.81 -2.27
CA ILE A 115 -13.04 0.49 -1.01
C ILE A 115 -11.90 1.48 -0.81
N ALA A 116 -12.18 2.54 -0.06
CA ALA A 116 -11.22 3.60 0.23
C ALA A 116 -10.11 3.11 1.16
N VAL A 117 -8.86 3.52 0.89
CA VAL A 117 -7.68 3.18 1.70
C VAL A 117 -6.73 4.38 1.79
N ILE A 118 -5.76 4.28 2.70
CA ILE A 118 -4.68 5.26 2.89
C ILE A 118 -5.19 6.60 3.44
N ASN A 119 -5.61 7.53 2.57
CA ASN A 119 -6.02 8.87 2.99
C ASN A 119 -7.44 8.87 3.59
N ASP A 120 -8.33 8.08 3.01
CA ASP A 120 -9.76 8.06 3.34
C ASP A 120 -10.20 6.71 3.94
N GLY A 121 -9.24 5.87 4.35
CA GLY A 121 -9.57 4.54 4.83
C GLY A 121 -8.38 3.75 5.41
N PRO A 122 -8.65 2.55 5.95
CA PRO A 122 -7.64 1.75 6.61
C PRO A 122 -6.57 1.23 5.63
N THR A 123 -5.41 0.90 6.17
CA THR A 123 -4.32 0.22 5.43
C THR A 123 -4.10 -1.22 5.90
N LYS A 124 -4.81 -1.65 6.95
CA LYS A 124 -4.74 -3.01 7.49
C LYS A 124 -6.14 -3.57 7.62
N ASP A 125 -6.24 -4.89 7.60
CA ASP A 125 -7.49 -5.63 7.76
C ASP A 125 -8.59 -5.18 6.78
N VAL A 126 -8.18 -4.80 5.56
CA VAL A 126 -9.10 -4.35 4.50
C VAL A 126 -9.86 -5.57 3.96
N GLU A 127 -11.16 -5.62 4.20
CA GLU A 127 -12.02 -6.65 3.61
C GLU A 127 -12.51 -6.22 2.22
N VAL A 128 -12.30 -7.08 1.23
CA VAL A 128 -12.75 -6.86 -0.15
C VAL A 128 -13.78 -7.93 -0.52
N LEU A 129 -15.05 -7.55 -0.46
CA LEU A 129 -16.14 -8.41 -0.91
C LEU A 129 -16.23 -8.40 -2.44
N VAL A 130 -16.02 -9.54 -3.06
CA VAL A 130 -16.27 -9.76 -4.50
C VAL A 130 -17.57 -10.52 -4.69
N LYS A 131 -18.25 -10.24 -5.81
CA LYS A 131 -19.52 -10.86 -6.19
C LYS A 131 -19.36 -11.61 -7.50
N GLY A 132 -20.06 -12.73 -7.63
CA GLY A 132 -20.10 -13.48 -8.89
C GLY A 132 -20.66 -12.61 -10.03
N VAL A 133 -20.02 -12.65 -11.20
CA VAL A 133 -20.61 -12.06 -12.40
C VAL A 133 -21.72 -12.98 -12.90
N GLY A 134 -22.94 -12.44 -13.05
CA GLY A 134 -24.05 -13.16 -13.67
C GLY A 134 -23.69 -13.52 -15.11
N ARG A 135 -23.96 -14.76 -15.50
CA ARG A 135 -23.90 -15.18 -16.91
C ARG A 135 -25.18 -14.78 -17.64
#